data_AF-A0A962IHX5-F1
#
_entry.id   AF-A0A962IHX5-F1
#
_cell.length_a   1.000
_cell.length_b   1.000
_cell.length_c   1.000
_cell.angle_alpha   90.00
_cell.angle_beta   90.00
_cell.angle_gamma   90.00
#
_symmetry.space_group_name_H-M   'P 1'
#
loop_
_entity.id
_entity.type
_entity.pdbx_description
1 polymer ?
#
loop_
_entity_poly.entity_id
_entity_poly.type
_entity_poly.pdbx_seq_one_letter_code
_entity_poly.pdbx_strand_id
1 'polypeptide(L)'
;MSTTSTGSRVAVLALGALLSACASTPTQQASAPAPFVPTSALADDYWAWRVSYPTGRFDGHWLVEASETDRRIAKGLPAGRSRAKGRSIDAIRGGSDGLIVGLLDPTRATELGPRPLDWGTASFPYGQVGGRTNVLLTHPTNPAVAWAGSDGGGVWKTTSCCSASTSWAPKTEMPELSNIAIGALALDPANADVIYAGTGDFRRNRPFTFGAGGLLKSVDGGENWVLLGASVFNPAYNQATGEFPQYRAISAVAVDPNDSERVVVGTNQGLYLSHDGGVAWTGPCFSNAFADQRQDITGLLLRDLGSSTELTIAVGAIGRPSAVRSDLTENGANGIYRSTVPGTASCPVGWTLLSRPDNGWPGGSGSGLPYYQSGGNPLRRMDLATAPSNPAVIYAQVQNLGVWRSADGGSNWTQTATQPDDFSTGCVMDAFGNGMLFQDYNAGIVVSPTDPD
;
A
#
# COMPACT_ATOMS: atom_id res chain seq x y z
N MET A 1 -92.69 21.67 40.49
CA MET A 1 -93.29 21.68 39.13
C MET A 1 -92.59 20.58 38.35
N SER A 2 -93.22 19.40 38.25
CA SER A 2 -93.81 18.86 37.00
C SER A 2 -92.71 18.44 35.99
N THR A 3 -92.56 17.23 35.46
CA THR A 3 -93.29 15.94 35.44
C THR A 3 -92.43 14.98 34.56
N THR A 4 -92.36 13.66 34.89
CA THR A 4 -92.34 12.43 34.02
C THR A 4 -91.65 12.44 32.63
N SER A 5 -91.05 11.39 32.02
CA SER A 5 -91.10 9.92 32.14
C SER A 5 -90.06 9.26 31.18
N THR A 6 -89.47 8.15 31.62
CA THR A 6 -88.95 6.90 30.98
C THR A 6 -88.86 6.62 29.45
N GLY A 7 -87.71 5.98 29.07
CA GLY A 7 -87.53 4.82 28.14
C GLY A 7 -87.12 5.13 26.68
N SER A 8 -86.23 4.43 25.93
CA SER A 8 -85.44 3.19 26.07
C SER A 8 -84.43 3.05 24.89
N ARG A 9 -83.25 2.43 25.17
CA ARG A 9 -82.34 1.56 24.35
C ARG A 9 -81.72 2.06 23.01
N VAL A 10 -80.40 1.92 22.85
CA VAL A 10 -79.65 0.88 22.08
C VAL A 10 -78.17 1.31 21.91
N ALA A 11 -77.25 0.34 22.01
CA ALA A 11 -75.79 0.47 21.95
C ALA A 11 -75.21 0.46 20.52
N VAL A 12 -74.05 1.09 20.30
CA VAL A 12 -73.06 0.70 19.28
C VAL A 12 -71.63 0.95 19.80
N LEU A 13 -70.77 -0.07 19.60
CA LEU A 13 -69.34 -0.15 19.91
C LEU A 13 -68.47 0.73 18.99
N ALA A 14 -67.28 1.12 19.49
CA ALA A 14 -66.07 1.22 18.66
C ALA A 14 -64.83 0.86 19.49
N LEU A 15 -64.03 -0.09 18.96
CA LEU A 15 -62.77 -0.61 19.51
C LEU A 15 -61.63 0.43 19.42
N GLY A 16 -60.81 0.52 20.47
CA GLY A 16 -59.50 1.18 20.46
C GLY A 16 -58.42 0.22 20.97
N ALA A 17 -57.35 0.05 20.20
CA ALA A 17 -56.31 -0.96 20.39
C ALA A 17 -55.29 -0.61 21.51
N LEU A 18 -54.85 -1.66 22.19
CA LEU A 18 -53.83 -1.73 23.23
C LEU A 18 -52.40 -1.53 22.70
N LEU A 19 -51.52 -0.96 23.53
CA LEU A 19 -50.13 -1.41 23.70
C LEU A 19 -49.55 -0.88 25.04
N SER A 20 -49.00 -1.80 25.82
CA SER A 20 -48.49 -1.64 27.19
C SER A 20 -47.05 -2.15 27.31
N ALA A 21 -46.41 -1.82 28.45
CA ALA A 21 -45.21 -2.41 29.11
C ALA A 21 -43.85 -1.70 28.86
N CYS A 22 -43.24 -1.04 29.88
CA CYS A 22 -42.39 -1.53 31.01
C CYS A 22 -40.98 -1.94 30.52
N ALA A 23 -39.82 -1.68 31.14
CA ALA A 23 -39.32 -0.96 32.32
C ALA A 23 -37.77 -0.97 32.18
N SER A 24 -37.06 0.05 32.68
CA SER A 24 -35.60 0.15 32.62
C SER A 24 -34.91 -0.39 33.88
N THR A 25 -33.85 -1.18 33.71
CA THR A 25 -32.89 -1.56 34.76
C THR A 25 -31.67 -0.60 34.71
N PRO A 26 -31.10 -0.15 35.84
CA PRO A 26 -29.98 0.78 35.83
C PRO A 26 -28.65 0.03 35.62
N THR A 27 -27.92 0.38 34.57
CA THR A 27 -26.52 0.00 34.38
C THR A 27 -25.62 0.82 35.30
N GLN A 28 -24.79 0.15 36.11
CA GLN A 28 -23.70 0.79 36.85
C GLN A 28 -22.76 1.51 35.87
N GLN A 29 -22.70 2.83 35.99
CA GLN A 29 -21.78 3.67 35.24
C GLN A 29 -20.41 3.57 35.91
N ALA A 30 -19.45 2.89 35.28
CA ALA A 30 -18.06 2.94 35.70
C ALA A 30 -17.59 4.40 35.61
N SER A 31 -17.06 4.94 36.70
CA SER A 31 -16.52 6.29 36.74
C SER A 31 -15.40 6.44 35.73
N ALA A 32 -15.48 7.46 34.88
CA ALA A 32 -14.45 7.81 33.92
C ALA A 32 -13.09 8.00 34.63
N PRO A 33 -11.98 7.46 34.09
CA PRO A 33 -10.66 7.78 34.62
C PRO A 33 -10.40 9.29 34.50
N ALA A 34 -9.63 9.83 35.44
CA ALA A 34 -9.30 11.24 35.46
C ALA A 34 -8.60 11.68 34.16
N PRO A 35 -8.87 12.90 33.67
CA PRO A 35 -8.33 13.40 32.41
C PRO A 35 -6.81 13.51 32.45
N PHE A 36 -6.15 13.04 31.39
CA PHE A 36 -4.77 13.39 31.10
C PHE A 36 -4.69 14.89 30.78
N VAL A 37 -3.96 15.64 31.60
CA VAL A 37 -3.64 17.05 31.37
C VAL A 37 -2.19 17.09 30.90
N PRO A 38 -1.91 17.38 29.61
CA PRO A 38 -0.53 17.54 29.17
C PRO A 38 0.04 18.80 29.81
N THR A 39 1.04 18.65 30.67
CA THR A 39 1.83 19.78 31.19
C THR A 39 2.75 20.30 30.09
N SER A 40 2.37 21.41 29.46
CA SER A 40 3.19 22.48 28.82
C SER A 40 4.49 22.16 28.06
N ALA A 41 4.73 20.93 27.64
CA ALA A 41 5.74 20.62 26.65
C ALA A 41 5.27 19.37 25.92
N LEU A 42 5.33 19.38 24.60
CA LEU A 42 5.70 18.17 23.89
C LEU A 42 7.12 17.87 24.39
N ALA A 43 7.22 17.21 25.54
CA ALA A 43 8.44 17.18 26.36
C ALA A 43 9.56 16.33 25.75
N ASP A 44 9.32 15.71 24.60
CA ASP A 44 10.34 15.01 23.84
C ASP A 44 10.32 15.53 22.40
N ASP A 45 11.48 15.97 21.93
CA ASP A 45 11.74 16.39 20.53
C ASP A 45 11.17 15.38 19.51
N TYR A 46 11.10 14.11 19.91
CA TYR A 46 10.56 12.99 19.14
C TYR A 46 9.15 13.22 18.57
N TRP A 47 8.18 13.63 19.40
CA TRP A 47 6.80 13.81 18.90
C TRP A 47 6.65 15.09 18.10
N ALA A 48 7.28 16.18 18.54
CA ALA A 48 7.29 17.44 17.79
C ALA A 48 7.87 17.24 16.37
N TRP A 49 8.92 16.42 16.23
CA TRP A 49 9.48 16.07 14.93
C TRP A 49 8.53 15.21 14.08
N ARG A 50 7.92 14.16 14.65
CA ARG A 50 6.98 13.26 13.94
C ARG A 50 5.76 13.99 13.37
N VAL A 51 5.15 14.90 14.13
CA VAL A 51 3.94 15.62 13.67
C VAL A 51 4.27 16.78 12.72
N SER A 52 5.50 17.31 12.78
CA SER A 52 5.95 18.41 11.94
C SER A 52 6.67 17.97 10.66
N TYR A 53 7.03 16.69 10.56
CA TYR A 53 7.76 16.14 9.42
C TYR A 53 6.97 16.27 8.10
N PRO A 54 7.62 16.59 6.97
CA PRO A 54 9.03 17.00 6.81
C PRO A 54 9.24 18.51 6.96
N THR A 55 8.16 19.26 7.17
CA THR A 55 8.19 20.73 7.18
C THR A 55 8.95 21.31 8.36
N GLY A 56 9.07 20.56 9.47
CA GLY A 56 9.63 21.02 10.73
C GLY A 56 8.86 22.18 11.37
N ARG A 57 7.67 22.52 10.81
CA ARG A 57 6.86 23.67 11.21
C ARG A 57 5.55 23.16 11.78
N PHE A 58 5.55 22.92 13.07
CA PHE A 58 4.33 22.58 13.80
C PHE A 58 4.22 23.48 15.03
N ASP A 59 3.18 24.31 15.05
CA ASP A 59 2.81 25.03 16.26
C ASP A 59 2.00 24.08 17.14
N GLY A 60 2.55 23.72 18.30
CA GLY A 60 1.86 22.87 19.29
C GLY A 60 0.51 23.45 19.74
N HIS A 61 0.29 24.76 19.57
CA HIS A 61 -0.98 25.42 19.83
C HIS A 61 -2.11 24.88 18.94
N TRP A 62 -1.80 24.49 17.70
CA TRP A 62 -2.79 23.88 16.80
C TRP A 62 -3.36 22.57 17.36
N LEU A 63 -2.53 21.74 18.01
CA LEU A 63 -3.00 20.49 18.63
C LEU A 63 -3.95 20.77 19.80
N VAL A 64 -3.63 21.81 20.58
CA VAL A 64 -4.45 22.25 21.71
C VAL A 64 -5.79 22.78 21.20
N GLU A 65 -5.79 23.68 20.23
CA GLU A 65 -7.01 24.21 19.60
C GLU A 65 -7.82 23.13 18.87
N ALA A 66 -7.16 22.21 18.17
CA ALA A 66 -7.79 21.08 17.51
C ALA A 66 -8.45 20.15 18.53
N SER A 67 -7.82 19.92 19.69
CA SER A 67 -8.42 19.14 20.77
C SER A 67 -9.67 19.81 21.35
N GLU A 68 -9.67 21.14 21.49
CA GLU A 68 -10.84 21.90 21.93
C GLU A 68 -11.96 21.91 20.89
N THR A 69 -11.59 21.94 19.60
CA THR A 69 -12.53 21.88 18.48
C THR A 69 -13.14 20.49 18.36
N ASP A 70 -12.33 19.45 18.46
CA ASP A 70 -12.74 18.04 18.47
C ASP A 70 -13.66 17.72 19.66
N ARG A 71 -13.43 18.33 20.83
CA ARG A 71 -14.35 18.27 21.99
C ARG A 71 -15.69 18.96 21.75
N ARG A 72 -15.72 19.98 20.89
CA ARG A 72 -16.94 20.71 20.51
C ARG A 72 -17.72 20.00 19.40
N ILE A 73 -17.08 19.09 18.67
CA ILE A 73 -17.77 18.20 17.74
C ILE A 73 -18.59 17.22 18.56
N ALA A 74 -19.91 17.29 18.44
CA ALA A 74 -20.81 16.33 19.07
C ALA A 74 -20.51 14.92 18.52
N LYS A 75 -19.79 14.11 19.29
CA LYS A 75 -19.50 12.72 18.95
C LYS A 75 -20.66 11.85 19.40
N GLY A 76 -21.41 11.34 18.44
CA GLY A 76 -22.41 10.30 18.65
C GLY A 76 -22.30 9.28 17.53
N LEU A 77 -22.61 8.01 17.83
CA LEU A 77 -22.98 7.08 16.78
C LEU A 77 -24.24 7.68 16.12
N PRO A 78 -24.24 7.93 14.80
CA PRO A 78 -25.42 8.43 14.12
C PRO A 78 -26.64 7.58 14.49
N ALA A 79 -27.78 8.20 14.79
CA ALA A 79 -29.01 7.49 15.09
C ALA A 79 -29.40 6.63 13.87
N GLY A 80 -29.00 5.39 13.92
CA GLY A 80 -29.18 4.36 12.93
C GLY A 80 -28.89 3.05 13.62
N ARG A 81 -29.64 2.00 13.29
CA ARG A 81 -29.32 0.67 13.81
C ARG A 81 -27.88 0.37 13.41
N SER A 82 -27.00 0.23 14.39
CA SER A 82 -25.80 -0.58 14.23
C SER A 82 -26.29 -1.94 13.76
N ARG A 83 -26.27 -2.18 12.44
CA ARG A 83 -26.06 -3.53 11.99
C ARG A 83 -24.62 -3.81 12.36
N ALA A 84 -24.43 -4.31 13.57
CA ALA A 84 -23.32 -5.20 13.83
C ALA A 84 -23.49 -6.37 12.85
N LYS A 85 -23.07 -6.17 11.60
CA LYS A 85 -22.64 -7.27 10.76
C LYS A 85 -21.35 -7.72 11.42
N GLY A 86 -21.49 -8.52 12.48
CA GLY A 86 -20.52 -9.54 12.73
C GLY A 86 -20.40 -10.29 11.41
N ARG A 87 -19.40 -9.94 10.61
CA ARG A 87 -18.93 -10.86 9.60
C ARG A 87 -18.28 -11.95 10.43
N SER A 88 -19.06 -12.93 10.87
CA SER A 88 -18.42 -14.19 11.23
C SER A 88 -17.71 -14.66 9.97
N ILE A 89 -16.57 -15.31 10.18
CA ILE A 89 -15.82 -16.00 9.13
C ILE A 89 -16.75 -16.90 8.25
N ASP A 90 -17.94 -17.25 8.75
CA ASP A 90 -18.94 -18.07 8.05
C ASP A 90 -19.64 -17.34 6.90
N ALA A 91 -19.69 -16.00 6.88
CA ALA A 91 -20.26 -15.25 5.75
C ALA A 91 -19.41 -15.36 4.47
N ILE A 92 -18.15 -15.79 4.59
CA ILE A 92 -17.26 -16.11 3.46
C ILE A 92 -17.53 -17.53 2.92
N ARG A 93 -18.14 -18.42 3.73
CA ARG A 93 -18.32 -19.84 3.42
C ARG A 93 -19.56 -20.17 2.56
N GLY A 94 -20.41 -19.19 2.26
CA GLY A 94 -21.76 -19.43 1.76
C GLY A 94 -21.96 -19.45 0.23
N GLY A 95 -20.92 -19.22 -0.57
CA GLY A 95 -21.04 -19.23 -2.04
C GLY A 95 -20.71 -20.60 -2.61
N SER A 96 -21.71 -21.38 -2.98
CA SER A 96 -21.58 -22.73 -3.55
C SER A 96 -21.15 -22.79 -5.02
N ASP A 97 -20.62 -21.70 -5.57
CA ASP A 97 -20.23 -21.64 -6.98
C ASP A 97 -18.72 -21.52 -7.14
N GLY A 98 -18.07 -22.68 -7.31
CA GLY A 98 -17.00 -22.89 -8.28
C GLY A 98 -15.68 -22.12 -8.16
N LEU A 99 -15.46 -21.27 -7.16
CA LEU A 99 -14.18 -20.58 -7.02
C LEU A 99 -13.12 -21.50 -6.42
N ILE A 100 -11.86 -21.17 -6.71
CA ILE A 100 -10.66 -21.53 -5.96
C ILE A 100 -10.72 -20.93 -4.52
N VAL A 101 -11.85 -21.06 -3.80
CA VAL A 101 -11.96 -20.92 -2.34
C VAL A 101 -11.31 -22.12 -1.63
N GLY A 102 -10.87 -23.14 -2.37
CA GLY A 102 -10.27 -24.36 -1.83
C GLY A 102 -8.79 -24.27 -1.42
N LEU A 103 -8.04 -23.25 -1.85
CA LEU A 103 -6.59 -23.17 -1.54
C LEU A 103 -6.25 -22.35 -0.29
N LEU A 104 -7.06 -21.34 0.04
CA LEU A 104 -6.90 -20.53 1.25
C LEU A 104 -8.11 -20.73 2.16
N ASP A 105 -8.29 -21.96 2.64
CA ASP A 105 -9.20 -22.23 3.75
C ASP A 105 -8.66 -21.51 5.00
N PRO A 106 -9.37 -20.52 5.56
CA PRO A 106 -8.91 -19.78 6.74
C PRO A 106 -8.81 -20.68 7.99
N THR A 107 -9.36 -21.90 7.97
CA THR A 107 -9.12 -22.91 9.01
C THR A 107 -7.82 -23.69 8.81
N ARG A 108 -7.21 -23.61 7.63
CA ARG A 108 -5.90 -24.18 7.28
C ARG A 108 -4.79 -23.13 7.20
N ALA A 109 -5.14 -21.85 7.07
CA ALA A 109 -4.18 -20.75 7.12
C ALA A 109 -3.73 -20.49 8.57
N THR A 110 -2.42 -20.45 8.78
CA THR A 110 -1.83 -20.07 10.08
C THR A 110 -1.38 -18.63 9.99
N GLU A 111 -1.86 -17.76 10.89
CA GLU A 111 -1.34 -16.40 11.03
C GLU A 111 0.13 -16.47 11.45
N LEU A 112 1.03 -15.92 10.64
CA LEU A 112 2.47 -15.85 10.94
C LEU A 112 2.91 -14.49 11.46
N GLY A 113 2.03 -13.48 11.48
CA GLY A 113 2.35 -12.09 11.82
C GLY A 113 2.85 -11.26 10.62
N PRO A 114 3.48 -10.07 10.85
CA PRO A 114 3.76 -9.48 12.16
C PRO A 114 2.48 -9.14 12.92
N ARG A 115 2.47 -9.46 14.23
CA ARG A 115 1.37 -9.05 15.09
C ARG A 115 1.46 -7.55 15.39
N PRO A 116 0.33 -6.87 15.55
CA PRO A 116 0.35 -5.44 15.81
C PRO A 116 1.09 -5.09 17.13
N LEU A 117 1.71 -3.92 17.20
CA LEU A 117 2.38 -3.46 18.43
C LEU A 117 1.36 -3.23 19.54
N ASP A 118 1.60 -3.78 20.73
CA ASP A 118 0.77 -3.51 21.91
C ASP A 118 1.03 -2.11 22.44
N TRP A 119 0.30 -1.13 21.89
CA TRP A 119 0.31 0.22 22.43
C TRP A 119 -0.62 0.26 23.64
N GLY A 120 -0.04 0.06 24.83
CA GLY A 120 -0.73 0.14 26.12
C GLY A 120 -1.85 1.18 26.09
N THR A 121 -3.07 0.70 26.31
CA THR A 121 -4.33 1.39 26.02
C THR A 121 -4.37 2.84 26.51
N ALA A 122 -4.40 3.82 25.61
CA ALA A 122 -5.12 5.09 25.78
C ALA A 122 -5.03 5.99 24.54
N SER A 123 -6.19 6.42 24.03
CA SER A 123 -6.43 7.67 23.27
C SER A 123 -6.85 7.55 21.80
N PHE A 124 -6.63 6.42 21.11
CA PHE A 124 -7.24 6.17 19.80
C PHE A 124 -7.73 4.71 19.71
N PRO A 125 -9.01 4.43 19.41
CA PRO A 125 -9.58 3.08 19.42
C PRO A 125 -9.21 2.26 18.18
N TYR A 126 -7.99 2.45 17.63
CA TYR A 126 -7.46 1.58 16.57
C TYR A 126 -6.86 0.28 17.12
N GLY A 127 -6.68 0.20 18.45
CA GLY A 127 -6.06 -0.96 19.10
C GLY A 127 -4.58 -1.10 18.74
N GLN A 128 -4.06 -2.31 18.88
CA GLN A 128 -2.72 -2.66 18.44
C GLN A 128 -2.65 -2.57 16.90
N VAL A 129 -1.73 -1.79 16.32
CA VAL A 129 -1.55 -1.65 14.86
C VAL A 129 -0.10 -1.96 14.42
N GLY A 130 0.08 -2.74 13.36
CA GLY A 130 1.39 -3.11 12.80
C GLY A 130 1.69 -2.45 11.45
N GLY A 131 0.81 -1.55 11.01
CA GLY A 131 0.83 -0.96 9.66
C GLY A 131 0.29 -1.91 8.58
N ARG A 132 0.16 -1.41 7.35
CA ARG A 132 -0.22 -2.24 6.20
C ARG A 132 1.02 -2.92 5.65
N THR A 133 1.10 -4.25 5.73
CA THR A 133 2.21 -5.01 5.12
C THR A 133 2.21 -4.82 3.61
N ASN A 134 3.33 -4.33 3.11
CA ASN A 134 3.53 -3.90 1.75
C ASN A 134 4.48 -4.84 0.99
N VAL A 135 5.47 -5.41 1.67
CA VAL A 135 6.50 -6.23 1.05
C VAL A 135 7.01 -7.26 2.05
N LEU A 136 7.36 -8.45 1.56
CA LEU A 136 7.96 -9.54 2.31
C LEU A 136 9.21 -10.01 1.56
N LEU A 137 10.32 -10.18 2.27
CA LEU A 137 11.55 -10.77 1.77
C LEU A 137 11.91 -11.98 2.61
N THR A 138 12.47 -13.00 1.98
CA THR A 138 13.04 -14.18 2.65
C THR A 138 14.53 -14.23 2.40
N HIS A 139 15.29 -14.69 3.38
CA HIS A 139 16.73 -14.86 3.21
C HIS A 139 17.00 -15.97 2.19
N PRO A 140 17.89 -15.78 1.20
CA PRO A 140 18.06 -16.69 0.07
C PRO A 140 18.52 -18.10 0.48
N THR A 141 19.29 -18.21 1.56
CA THR A 141 19.83 -19.49 2.04
C THR A 141 19.40 -19.88 3.46
N ASN A 142 18.62 -19.05 4.16
CA ASN A 142 18.22 -19.29 5.54
C ASN A 142 16.70 -19.16 5.67
N PRO A 143 15.94 -20.26 5.57
CA PRO A 143 14.48 -20.20 5.55
C PRO A 143 13.85 -19.73 6.88
N ALA A 144 14.63 -19.67 7.97
CA ALA A 144 14.14 -19.15 9.24
C ALA A 144 14.09 -17.62 9.28
N VAL A 145 14.78 -16.93 8.36
CA VAL A 145 14.92 -15.47 8.37
C VAL A 145 14.07 -14.84 7.27
N ALA A 146 13.25 -13.88 7.66
CA ALA A 146 12.45 -13.07 6.74
C ALA A 146 12.26 -11.65 7.27
N TRP A 147 11.97 -10.72 6.36
CA TRP A 147 11.68 -9.32 6.66
C TRP A 147 10.36 -8.90 6.05
N ALA A 148 9.57 -8.12 6.78
CA ALA A 148 8.33 -7.54 6.29
C ALA A 148 8.40 -6.01 6.42
N GLY A 149 8.07 -5.30 5.35
CA GLY A 149 7.94 -3.85 5.35
C GLY A 149 6.47 -3.46 5.42
N SER A 150 6.10 -2.57 6.33
CA SER A 150 4.74 -2.07 6.45
C SER A 150 4.65 -0.54 6.37
N ASP A 151 3.54 -0.05 5.81
CA ASP A 151 3.20 1.37 5.86
C ASP A 151 2.76 1.75 7.28
N GLY A 152 3.46 2.72 7.88
CA GLY A 152 3.23 3.20 9.24
C GLY A 152 3.70 2.25 10.35
N GLY A 153 4.23 1.08 10.02
CA GLY A 153 4.74 0.10 10.99
C GLY A 153 6.20 -0.30 10.80
N GLY A 154 6.90 0.23 9.79
CA GLY A 154 8.34 0.05 9.65
C GLY A 154 8.79 -1.29 9.08
N VAL A 155 10.04 -1.65 9.36
CA VAL A 155 10.60 -2.96 8.99
C VAL A 155 10.52 -3.90 10.17
N TRP A 156 10.04 -5.11 9.91
CA TRP A 156 9.94 -6.21 10.85
C TRP A 156 10.88 -7.33 10.41
N LYS A 157 11.52 -8.00 11.36
CA LYS A 157 12.37 -9.17 11.09
C LYS A 157 11.91 -10.36 11.92
N THR A 158 11.93 -11.53 11.31
CA THR A 158 11.82 -12.82 11.99
C THR A 158 13.10 -13.63 11.79
N THR A 159 13.43 -14.45 12.78
CA THR A 159 14.51 -15.46 12.71
C THR A 159 13.98 -16.85 13.08
N SER A 160 12.65 -17.02 13.10
CA SER A 160 11.95 -18.22 13.55
C SER A 160 10.81 -18.62 12.60
N CYS A 161 10.91 -18.23 11.33
CA CYS A 161 9.96 -18.60 10.28
C CYS A 161 10.04 -20.11 9.95
N CYS A 162 9.02 -20.79 9.42
CA CYS A 162 7.65 -20.34 9.15
C CYS A 162 6.65 -21.34 9.75
N SER A 163 6.49 -21.27 11.07
CA SER A 163 5.54 -22.09 11.83
C SER A 163 4.56 -21.22 12.62
N ALA A 164 3.58 -21.82 13.27
CA ALA A 164 2.67 -21.11 14.17
C ALA A 164 3.38 -20.37 15.33
N SER A 165 4.65 -20.68 15.61
CA SER A 165 5.48 -19.98 16.60
C SER A 165 6.35 -18.87 15.99
N THR A 166 6.13 -18.48 14.73
CA THR A 166 6.85 -17.38 14.08
C THR A 166 6.64 -16.10 14.88
N SER A 167 7.74 -15.43 15.21
CA SER A 167 7.74 -14.15 15.92
C SER A 167 8.47 -13.09 15.12
N TRP A 168 7.98 -11.86 15.20
CA TRP A 168 8.53 -10.71 14.49
C TRP A 168 8.96 -9.65 15.49
N ALA A 169 10.13 -9.05 15.25
CA ALA A 169 10.63 -7.92 16.00
C ALA A 169 10.67 -6.68 15.09
N PRO A 170 10.19 -5.51 15.54
CA PRO A 170 10.33 -4.27 14.79
C PRO A 170 11.80 -3.83 14.80
N LYS A 171 12.25 -3.25 13.69
CA LYS A 171 13.66 -2.92 13.43
C LYS A 171 13.92 -1.47 13.06
N THR A 172 12.89 -0.66 13.04
CA THR A 172 12.96 0.76 12.69
C THR A 172 12.43 1.66 13.83
N GLU A 173 12.47 1.18 15.07
CA GLU A 173 12.06 1.92 16.27
C GLU A 173 13.16 2.88 16.79
N MET A 174 13.98 3.40 15.88
CA MET A 174 15.10 4.27 16.23
C MET A 174 14.68 5.75 16.15
N PRO A 175 15.04 6.60 17.13
CA PRO A 175 14.65 8.02 17.16
C PRO A 175 15.06 8.82 15.92
N GLU A 176 16.14 8.43 15.27
CA GLU A 176 16.73 9.10 14.11
C GLU A 176 15.91 8.87 12.81
N LEU A 177 15.01 7.89 12.81
CA LEU A 177 14.14 7.58 11.68
C LEU A 177 12.82 8.35 11.78
N SER A 178 12.71 9.40 10.98
CA SER A 178 11.52 10.24 10.93
C SER A 178 10.34 9.63 10.19
N ASN A 179 10.61 8.71 9.27
CA ASN A 179 9.62 8.08 8.41
C ASN A 179 9.79 6.56 8.40
N ILE A 180 8.73 5.85 8.77
CA ILE A 180 8.66 4.38 8.83
C ILE A 180 7.58 3.81 7.89
N ALA A 181 7.10 4.60 6.94
CA ALA A 181 6.27 4.11 5.84
C ALA A 181 7.16 3.33 4.88
N ILE A 182 7.11 2.01 4.91
CA ILE A 182 7.94 1.16 4.04
C ILE A 182 7.12 0.67 2.85
N GLY A 183 7.53 1.07 1.65
CA GLY A 183 6.87 0.73 0.39
C GLY A 183 7.53 -0.44 -0.34
N ALA A 184 8.86 -0.54 -0.22
CA ALA A 184 9.69 -1.51 -0.92
C ALA A 184 10.86 -1.97 -0.04
N LEU A 185 11.29 -3.22 -0.23
CA LEU A 185 12.50 -3.78 0.37
C LEU A 185 13.29 -4.52 -0.73
N ALA A 186 14.62 -4.47 -0.65
CA ALA A 186 15.51 -5.25 -1.51
C ALA A 186 16.71 -5.78 -0.72
N LEU A 187 17.13 -7.01 -1.03
CA LEU A 187 18.42 -7.55 -0.58
C LEU A 187 19.48 -7.27 -1.64
N ASP A 188 20.71 -7.12 -1.20
CA ASP A 188 21.87 -7.27 -2.07
C ASP A 188 22.06 -8.76 -2.43
N PRO A 189 22.05 -9.13 -3.72
CA PRO A 189 22.24 -10.51 -4.17
C PRO A 189 23.57 -11.14 -3.73
N ALA A 190 24.62 -10.33 -3.55
CA ALA A 190 25.94 -10.81 -3.12
C ALA A 190 26.05 -10.94 -1.60
N ASN A 191 25.25 -10.18 -0.83
CA ASN A 191 25.26 -10.21 0.63
C ASN A 191 23.87 -9.93 1.21
N ALA A 192 23.17 -10.99 1.65
CA ALA A 192 21.83 -10.89 2.21
C ALA A 192 21.72 -10.15 3.56
N ASP A 193 22.84 -9.81 4.21
CA ASP A 193 22.83 -8.92 5.39
C ASP A 193 22.71 -7.43 4.99
N VAL A 194 22.98 -7.10 3.72
CA VAL A 194 22.77 -5.75 3.20
C VAL A 194 21.35 -5.63 2.65
N ILE A 195 20.57 -4.76 3.29
CA ILE A 195 19.14 -4.58 3.00
C ILE A 195 18.86 -3.11 2.75
N TYR A 196 18.08 -2.84 1.71
CA TYR A 196 17.60 -1.51 1.39
C TYR A 196 16.09 -1.44 1.60
N ALA A 197 15.61 -0.38 2.26
CA ALA A 197 14.19 -0.11 2.44
C ALA A 197 13.80 1.24 1.84
N GLY A 198 12.91 1.20 0.85
CA GLY A 198 12.34 2.37 0.23
C GLY A 198 11.22 2.95 1.09
N THR A 199 11.38 4.22 1.49
CA THR A 199 10.34 4.90 2.27
C THR A 199 9.27 5.55 1.39
N GLY A 200 8.08 5.69 1.98
CA GLY A 200 6.86 6.13 1.33
C GLY A 200 5.93 4.96 0.99
N ASP A 201 4.71 5.31 0.60
CA ASP A 201 3.71 4.34 0.16
C ASP A 201 3.06 4.83 -1.13
N PHE A 202 3.38 4.08 -2.17
CA PHE A 202 2.97 4.38 -3.53
C PHE A 202 1.55 3.90 -3.86
N ARG A 203 0.86 3.23 -2.93
CA ARG A 203 -0.45 2.56 -3.14
C ARG A 203 -1.64 3.53 -3.16
N ARG A 204 -2.78 3.07 -3.70
CA ARG A 204 -3.94 3.92 -4.05
C ARG A 204 -4.80 4.34 -2.82
N ASN A 205 -5.34 5.56 -2.89
CA ASN A 205 -6.53 6.12 -2.23
C ASN A 205 -6.57 6.51 -0.74
N ARG A 206 -5.47 6.55 0.01
CA ARG A 206 -5.44 7.22 1.33
C ARG A 206 -4.02 7.75 1.60
N PRO A 207 -3.69 8.99 1.17
CA PRO A 207 -2.36 9.59 1.33
C PRO A 207 -2.04 9.99 2.78
N PHE A 208 -2.59 9.31 3.79
CA PHE A 208 -2.14 9.52 5.17
C PHE A 208 -0.70 9.01 5.38
N THR A 209 -0.09 8.42 4.35
CA THR A 209 1.29 8.02 4.32
C THR A 209 2.21 9.24 4.42
N PHE A 210 3.06 9.19 5.45
CA PHE A 210 3.97 10.21 5.96
C PHE A 210 5.12 10.58 5.01
N GLY A 211 4.83 10.98 3.77
CA GLY A 211 5.84 11.39 2.78
C GLY A 211 6.88 10.30 2.46
N ALA A 212 7.97 10.68 1.80
CA ALA A 212 9.14 9.84 1.57
C ALA A 212 10.31 10.43 2.37
N GLY A 213 11.02 9.62 3.14
CA GLY A 213 12.22 10.06 3.86
C GLY A 213 13.51 9.91 3.07
N GLY A 214 13.55 8.96 2.13
CA GLY A 214 14.75 8.50 1.45
C GLY A 214 14.86 6.97 1.40
N LEU A 215 16.05 6.48 1.12
CA LEU A 215 16.37 5.06 1.13
C LEU A 215 17.04 4.71 2.45
N LEU A 216 16.49 3.77 3.22
CA LEU A 216 17.18 3.23 4.39
C LEU A 216 18.10 2.10 3.94
N LYS A 217 19.34 2.07 4.44
CA LYS A 217 20.29 0.97 4.22
C LYS A 217 20.67 0.35 5.56
N SER A 218 20.63 -0.97 5.62
CA SER A 218 21.20 -1.79 6.69
C SER A 218 22.32 -2.65 6.11
N VAL A 219 23.34 -2.94 6.93
CA VAL A 219 24.47 -3.82 6.58
C VAL A 219 24.62 -4.98 7.58
N ASP A 220 23.66 -5.13 8.49
CA ASP A 220 23.67 -6.09 9.60
C ASP A 220 22.37 -6.90 9.67
N GLY A 221 21.75 -7.16 8.51
CA GLY A 221 20.53 -7.94 8.39
C GLY A 221 19.31 -7.23 8.94
N GLY A 222 19.28 -5.90 8.87
CA GLY A 222 18.17 -5.06 9.31
C GLY A 222 18.17 -4.77 10.80
N GLU A 223 19.29 -4.85 11.53
CA GLU A 223 19.33 -4.48 12.95
C GLU A 223 19.50 -2.96 13.12
N ASN A 224 20.36 -2.35 12.31
CA ASN A 224 20.55 -0.90 12.26
C ASN A 224 20.35 -0.36 10.85
N TRP A 225 19.89 0.89 10.75
CA TRP A 225 19.51 1.53 9.49
C TRP A 225 20.09 2.94 9.40
N VAL A 226 20.63 3.28 8.23
CA VAL A 226 21.10 4.61 7.88
C VAL A 226 20.22 5.18 6.78
N LEU A 227 19.76 6.42 6.95
CA LEU A 227 19.00 7.13 5.93
C LEU A 227 19.92 7.72 4.85
N LEU A 228 19.67 7.36 3.60
CA LEU A 228 20.40 7.80 2.41
C LEU A 228 19.46 8.54 1.43
N GLY A 229 20.03 9.41 0.61
CA GLY A 229 19.29 10.10 -0.45
C GLY A 229 18.17 11.04 0.05
N ALA A 230 18.20 11.45 1.32
CA ALA A 230 17.16 12.32 1.89
C ALA A 230 16.97 13.61 1.06
N SER A 231 18.06 14.26 0.65
CA SER A 231 18.01 15.46 -0.20
C SER A 231 17.47 15.21 -1.62
N VAL A 232 17.37 13.95 -2.05
CA VAL A 232 16.90 13.55 -3.39
C VAL A 232 15.42 13.17 -3.35
N PHE A 233 15.00 12.42 -2.32
CA PHE A 233 13.67 11.82 -2.24
C PHE A 233 12.71 12.54 -1.29
N ASN A 234 13.22 13.29 -0.31
CA ASN A 234 12.41 14.02 0.66
C ASN A 234 11.87 15.38 0.16
N PRO A 235 12.55 16.16 -0.70
CA PRO A 235 11.98 17.41 -1.15
C PRO A 235 10.66 17.18 -1.89
N ALA A 236 9.66 17.99 -1.57
CA ALA A 236 8.45 18.03 -2.38
C ALA A 236 8.80 18.56 -3.78
N TYR A 237 8.25 17.95 -4.82
CA TYR A 237 8.43 18.47 -6.17
C TYR A 237 7.43 19.59 -6.46
N ASN A 238 7.72 20.40 -7.48
CA ASN A 238 6.90 21.57 -7.85
C ASN A 238 5.45 21.16 -8.07
N GLN A 239 4.52 21.88 -7.43
CA GLN A 239 3.08 21.65 -7.54
C GLN A 239 2.36 22.92 -7.99
N ALA A 240 1.19 22.72 -8.59
CA ALA A 240 0.28 23.80 -8.91
C ALA A 240 -0.24 24.48 -7.64
N THR A 241 -0.52 25.78 -7.75
CA THR A 241 -1.10 26.58 -6.67
C THR A 241 -2.43 25.96 -6.21
N GLY A 242 -2.55 25.68 -4.90
CA GLY A 242 -3.77 25.14 -4.29
C GLY A 242 -3.78 23.62 -4.12
N GLU A 243 -2.73 22.92 -4.54
CA GLU A 243 -2.56 21.48 -4.35
C GLU A 243 -1.69 21.13 -3.13
N PHE A 244 -1.80 19.90 -2.62
CA PHE A 244 -1.02 19.43 -1.46
C PHE A 244 0.38 18.92 -1.84
N PRO A 245 1.39 19.12 -0.95
CA PRO A 245 2.74 18.58 -1.09
C PRO A 245 2.80 17.12 -1.53
N GLN A 246 3.45 16.88 -2.67
CA GLN A 246 3.79 15.55 -3.19
C GLN A 246 5.28 15.27 -3.03
N TYR A 247 5.60 14.07 -2.58
CA TYR A 247 6.97 13.60 -2.33
C TYR A 247 7.39 12.54 -3.35
N ARG A 248 8.70 12.28 -3.43
CA ARG A 248 9.24 11.23 -4.28
C ARG A 248 9.20 9.87 -3.57
N ALA A 249 7.99 9.33 -3.43
CA ALA A 249 7.79 8.03 -2.80
C ALA A 249 8.55 6.94 -3.57
N ILE A 250 9.33 6.15 -2.83
CA ILE A 250 10.04 5.02 -3.40
C ILE A 250 9.06 3.86 -3.53
N SER A 251 8.90 3.39 -4.75
CA SER A 251 7.94 2.35 -5.11
C SER A 251 8.59 1.00 -5.34
N ALA A 252 9.86 0.99 -5.76
CA ALA A 252 10.63 -0.21 -6.01
C ALA A 252 12.12 0.07 -5.76
N VAL A 253 12.84 -0.95 -5.30
CA VAL A 253 14.29 -0.92 -5.09
C VAL A 253 14.85 -2.23 -5.65
N ALA A 254 15.98 -2.16 -6.34
CA ALA A 254 16.73 -3.33 -6.77
C ALA A 254 18.23 -3.05 -6.69
N VAL A 255 19.00 -4.06 -6.30
CA VAL A 255 20.47 -4.01 -6.26
C VAL A 255 20.99 -4.83 -7.43
N ASP A 256 21.98 -4.30 -8.14
CA ASP A 256 22.57 -4.96 -9.31
C ASP A 256 23.28 -6.25 -8.87
N PRO A 257 22.93 -7.42 -9.44
CA PRO A 257 23.58 -8.69 -9.11
C PRO A 257 25.07 -8.73 -9.48
N ASN A 258 25.53 -7.88 -10.38
CA ASN A 258 26.94 -7.81 -10.79
C ASN A 258 27.77 -6.80 -10.00
N ASP A 259 27.14 -5.90 -9.24
CA ASP A 259 27.81 -4.82 -8.53
C ASP A 259 26.94 -4.29 -7.38
N SER A 260 27.23 -4.71 -6.14
CA SER A 260 26.49 -4.32 -4.93
C SER A 260 26.41 -2.80 -4.66
N GLU A 261 27.31 -2.01 -5.26
CA GLU A 261 27.29 -0.55 -5.16
C GLU A 261 26.30 0.08 -6.14
N ARG A 262 25.78 -0.68 -7.12
CA ARG A 262 24.77 -0.21 -8.06
C ARG A 262 23.38 -0.51 -7.54
N VAL A 263 22.66 0.56 -7.18
CA VAL A 263 21.30 0.48 -6.67
C VAL A 263 20.37 1.27 -7.59
N VAL A 264 19.29 0.65 -8.02
CA VAL A 264 18.26 1.26 -8.85
C VAL A 264 17.00 1.44 -8.01
N VAL A 265 16.46 2.66 -8.04
CA VAL A 265 15.25 3.04 -7.30
C VAL A 265 14.20 3.54 -8.29
N GLY A 266 13.03 2.93 -8.21
CA GLY A 266 11.81 3.41 -8.86
C GLY A 266 11.07 4.39 -7.95
N THR A 267 10.61 5.49 -8.53
CA THR A 267 9.77 6.46 -7.82
C THR A 267 8.51 6.79 -8.62
N ASN A 268 7.68 7.68 -8.08
CA ASN A 268 6.62 8.32 -8.83
C ASN A 268 7.09 9.28 -9.93
N GLN A 269 8.35 9.72 -9.96
CA GLN A 269 8.87 10.68 -10.95
C GLN A 269 9.91 10.07 -11.90
N GLY A 270 9.96 8.75 -12.02
CA GLY A 270 10.94 8.03 -12.83
C GLY A 270 12.00 7.30 -11.98
N LEU A 271 13.11 6.95 -12.63
CA LEU A 271 14.18 6.14 -12.05
C LEU A 271 15.33 6.97 -11.49
N TYR A 272 15.95 6.47 -10.43
CA TYR A 272 17.19 6.99 -9.88
C TYR A 272 18.20 5.86 -9.76
N LEU A 273 19.45 6.13 -10.12
CA LEU A 273 20.54 5.17 -10.09
C LEU A 273 21.66 5.67 -9.18
N SER A 274 22.16 4.82 -8.31
CA SER A 274 23.36 5.04 -7.52
C SER A 274 24.44 4.06 -7.97
N HIS A 275 25.71 4.48 -7.85
CA HIS A 275 26.91 3.68 -8.13
C HIS A 275 27.85 3.61 -6.92
N ASP A 276 27.36 4.03 -5.76
CA ASP A 276 28.09 4.13 -4.49
C ASP A 276 27.20 3.70 -3.31
N GLY A 277 26.35 2.71 -3.56
CA GLY A 277 25.58 2.04 -2.52
C GLY A 277 24.50 2.91 -1.88
N GLY A 278 23.98 3.88 -2.63
CA GLY A 278 22.89 4.79 -2.26
C GLY A 278 23.32 6.17 -1.77
N VAL A 279 24.62 6.48 -1.75
CA VAL A 279 25.14 7.77 -1.23
C VAL A 279 24.84 8.92 -2.20
N ALA A 280 25.10 8.74 -3.48
CA ALA A 280 24.78 9.69 -4.54
C ALA A 280 23.84 9.08 -5.59
N TRP A 281 23.07 9.94 -6.26
CA TRP A 281 22.01 9.54 -7.19
C TRP A 281 22.08 10.31 -8.50
N THR A 282 21.88 9.58 -9.59
CA THR A 282 21.64 10.12 -10.93
C THR A 282 20.16 9.95 -11.25
N GLY A 283 19.45 11.05 -11.53
CA GLY A 283 18.04 11.04 -11.91
C GLY A 283 17.35 12.40 -11.71
N PRO A 284 16.06 12.50 -12.03
CA PRO A 284 15.20 11.43 -12.56
C PRO A 284 15.61 11.02 -13.98
N CYS A 285 15.62 9.71 -14.24
CA CYS A 285 15.85 9.12 -15.54
C CYS A 285 14.51 8.61 -16.11
N PHE A 286 14.31 8.83 -17.40
CA PHE A 286 13.05 8.54 -18.10
C PHE A 286 13.23 7.45 -19.15
N SER A 287 12.20 6.65 -19.37
CA SER A 287 12.23 5.53 -20.32
C SER A 287 11.92 5.92 -21.76
N ASN A 288 11.45 7.16 -21.98
CA ASN A 288 11.11 7.70 -23.29
C ASN A 288 11.02 9.24 -23.25
N ALA A 289 10.46 9.83 -24.31
CA ALA A 289 10.39 11.27 -24.53
C ALA A 289 9.39 12.03 -23.63
N PHE A 290 8.56 11.36 -22.83
CA PHE A 290 7.61 12.03 -21.92
C PHE A 290 8.32 12.50 -20.64
N ALA A 291 9.29 13.42 -20.78
CA ALA A 291 10.16 13.88 -19.69
C ALA A 291 9.52 14.98 -18.80
N ASP A 292 8.55 15.73 -19.33
CA ASP A 292 7.78 16.71 -18.56
C ASP A 292 6.61 16.07 -17.78
N GLN A 293 6.38 14.78 -18.01
CA GLN A 293 5.29 14.02 -17.43
C GLN A 293 5.82 13.07 -16.36
N ARG A 294 4.93 12.74 -15.44
CA ARG A 294 5.19 11.77 -14.39
C ARG A 294 5.42 10.38 -14.99
N GLN A 295 6.38 9.62 -14.46
CA GLN A 295 6.60 8.21 -14.81
C GLN A 295 6.58 7.38 -13.54
N ASP A 296 5.41 6.78 -13.27
CA ASP A 296 5.19 5.94 -12.09
C ASP A 296 5.86 4.58 -12.27
N ILE A 297 7.03 4.37 -11.66
CA ILE A 297 7.71 3.08 -11.71
C ILE A 297 6.99 2.12 -10.76
N THR A 298 6.23 1.18 -11.28
CA THR A 298 5.42 0.24 -10.48
C THR A 298 6.05 -1.14 -10.36
N GLY A 299 6.97 -1.48 -11.26
CA GLY A 299 7.74 -2.72 -11.23
C GLY A 299 9.18 -2.46 -11.69
N LEU A 300 10.13 -3.18 -11.12
CA LEU A 300 11.56 -3.03 -11.37
C LEU A 300 12.23 -4.40 -11.23
N LEU A 301 12.94 -4.83 -12.27
CA LEU A 301 13.68 -6.08 -12.30
C LEU A 301 15.10 -5.82 -12.82
N LEU A 302 16.08 -6.40 -12.15
CA LEU A 302 17.46 -6.46 -12.61
C LEU A 302 17.82 -7.91 -12.89
N ARG A 303 18.34 -8.17 -14.10
CA ARG A 303 18.73 -9.52 -14.53
C ARG A 303 20.19 -9.53 -14.93
N ASP A 304 20.94 -10.45 -14.33
CA ASP A 304 22.33 -10.69 -14.66
C ASP A 304 22.46 -11.32 -16.06
N LEU A 305 23.25 -10.70 -16.95
CA LEU A 305 23.65 -11.24 -18.25
C LEU A 305 25.14 -11.62 -18.31
N GLY A 306 25.81 -11.73 -17.17
CA GLY A 306 27.23 -11.98 -16.99
C GLY A 306 28.04 -10.67 -16.95
N SER A 307 28.30 -10.06 -18.12
CA SER A 307 29.13 -8.84 -18.19
C SER A 307 28.34 -7.53 -18.04
N SER A 308 27.01 -7.61 -17.98
CA SER A 308 26.11 -6.47 -17.93
C SER A 308 24.81 -6.87 -17.24
N THR A 309 24.10 -5.88 -16.73
CA THR A 309 22.81 -6.09 -16.07
C THR A 309 21.70 -5.51 -16.90
N GLU A 310 20.72 -6.34 -17.25
CA GLU A 310 19.50 -5.91 -17.90
C GLU A 310 18.57 -5.26 -16.88
N LEU A 311 18.01 -4.11 -17.26
CA LEU A 311 17.06 -3.34 -16.48
C LEU A 311 15.70 -3.42 -17.15
N THR A 312 14.72 -4.05 -16.48
CA THR A 312 13.33 -4.05 -16.93
C THR A 312 12.47 -3.27 -15.94
N ILE A 313 11.68 -2.33 -16.45
CA ILE A 313 10.79 -1.49 -15.65
C ILE A 313 9.36 -1.61 -16.15
N ALA A 314 8.40 -1.44 -15.25
CA ALA A 314 7.02 -1.17 -15.58
C ALA A 314 6.67 0.25 -15.17
N VAL A 315 6.18 1.03 -16.12
CA VAL A 315 5.59 2.35 -15.87
C VAL A 315 4.07 2.19 -15.92
N GLY A 316 3.39 2.45 -14.82
CA GLY A 316 1.95 2.21 -14.70
C GLY A 316 1.24 3.23 -13.82
N ALA A 317 0.19 3.86 -14.35
CA ALA A 317 -0.56 4.87 -13.62
C ALA A 317 -1.38 4.30 -12.46
N ILE A 318 -1.35 5.01 -11.33
CA ILE A 318 -1.97 4.57 -10.08
C ILE A 318 -3.23 5.38 -9.79
N GLY A 319 -4.37 4.77 -10.06
CA GLY A 319 -5.66 5.29 -9.64
C GLY A 319 -6.12 6.50 -10.43
N ARG A 320 -6.77 7.45 -9.73
CA ARG A 320 -7.36 8.66 -10.31
C ARG A 320 -6.73 9.90 -9.69
N PRO A 321 -6.64 11.01 -10.43
CA PRO A 321 -6.21 12.30 -9.88
C PRO A 321 -7.00 12.69 -8.63
N SER A 322 -6.33 13.36 -7.70
CA SER A 322 -6.91 13.87 -6.45
C SER A 322 -6.12 15.10 -5.97
N ALA A 323 -6.62 15.83 -4.97
CA ALA A 323 -5.96 17.04 -4.45
C ALA A 323 -4.53 16.81 -3.88
N VAL A 324 -4.16 15.56 -3.61
CA VAL A 324 -2.82 15.16 -3.15
C VAL A 324 -1.96 14.52 -4.24
N ARG A 325 -2.54 14.29 -5.43
CA ARG A 325 -1.93 13.63 -6.59
C ARG A 325 -2.59 14.17 -7.85
N SER A 326 -2.44 15.46 -8.07
CA SER A 326 -3.15 16.21 -9.12
C SER A 326 -2.60 15.91 -10.52
N ASP A 327 -1.32 15.60 -10.61
CA ASP A 327 -0.56 15.30 -11.83
C ASP A 327 -0.75 13.88 -12.37
N LEU A 328 -1.63 13.05 -11.79
CA LEU A 328 -1.90 11.70 -12.30
C LEU A 328 -2.55 11.68 -13.69
N THR A 329 -3.15 12.79 -14.13
CA THR A 329 -3.60 12.96 -15.52
C THR A 329 -2.44 13.12 -16.51
N GLU A 330 -1.26 13.49 -16.02
CA GLU A 330 -0.05 13.76 -16.77
C GLU A 330 0.99 12.66 -16.56
N ASN A 331 0.53 11.41 -16.46
CA ASN A 331 1.42 10.24 -16.37
C ASN A 331 1.75 9.74 -17.78
N GLY A 332 2.98 9.95 -18.20
CA GLY A 332 3.48 9.53 -19.50
C GLY A 332 3.93 8.08 -19.50
N ALA A 333 4.29 7.58 -20.68
CA ALA A 333 5.11 6.38 -20.77
C ALA A 333 4.50 5.07 -20.25
N ASN A 334 3.18 4.89 -20.06
CA ASN A 334 2.68 3.60 -19.54
C ASN A 334 3.07 2.42 -20.44
N GLY A 335 3.73 1.42 -19.86
CA GLY A 335 4.27 0.27 -20.59
C GLY A 335 5.39 -0.42 -19.82
N ILE A 336 5.85 -1.54 -20.36
CA ILE A 336 7.01 -2.28 -19.87
C ILE A 336 8.19 -1.95 -20.79
N TYR A 337 9.32 -1.53 -20.21
CA TYR A 337 10.50 -1.12 -20.96
C TYR A 337 11.73 -1.88 -20.49
N ARG A 338 12.65 -2.08 -21.42
CA ARG A 338 13.95 -2.71 -21.17
C ARG A 338 15.09 -1.80 -21.58
N SER A 339 16.13 -1.76 -20.78
CA SER A 339 17.43 -1.17 -21.07
C SER A 339 18.52 -1.96 -20.34
N THR A 340 19.72 -1.42 -20.23
CA THR A 340 20.85 -1.96 -19.48
C THR A 340 21.27 -0.97 -18.41
N VAL A 341 21.61 -1.45 -17.23
CA VAL A 341 22.23 -0.61 -16.19
C VAL A 341 23.56 -0.08 -16.73
N PRO A 342 23.76 1.24 -16.82
CA PRO A 342 25.02 1.80 -17.31
C PRO A 342 26.17 1.45 -16.35
N GLY A 343 27.40 1.38 -16.84
CA GLY A 343 28.58 1.14 -15.99
C GLY A 343 29.07 2.39 -15.23
N THR A 344 28.49 3.55 -15.52
CA THR A 344 28.87 4.86 -14.97
C THR A 344 27.63 5.61 -14.49
N ALA A 345 27.80 6.53 -13.54
CA ALA A 345 26.75 7.42 -13.02
C ALA A 345 26.11 8.28 -14.12
N SER A 346 25.13 7.70 -14.81
CA SER A 346 24.44 8.24 -15.98
C SER A 346 23.07 7.58 -16.09
N CYS A 347 22.14 8.23 -16.80
CA CYS A 347 20.83 7.61 -17.04
C CYS A 347 20.93 6.47 -18.07
N PRO A 348 20.17 5.38 -17.90
CA PRO A 348 20.05 4.34 -18.93
C PRO A 348 19.54 4.92 -20.24
N VAL A 349 20.10 4.43 -21.35
CA VAL A 349 19.76 4.84 -22.72
C VAL A 349 19.31 3.63 -23.55
N GLY A 350 18.81 3.86 -24.75
CA GLY A 350 18.44 2.75 -25.66
C GLY A 350 17.24 1.93 -25.19
N TRP A 351 16.28 2.57 -24.52
CA TRP A 351 15.07 1.90 -24.04
C TRP A 351 14.29 1.25 -25.18
N THR A 352 13.92 -0.02 -24.97
CA THR A 352 13.07 -0.81 -25.86
C THR A 352 11.72 -1.03 -25.18
N LEU A 353 10.62 -0.71 -25.86
CA LEU A 353 9.28 -1.02 -25.38
C LEU A 353 8.97 -2.51 -25.57
N LEU A 354 8.63 -3.21 -24.50
CA LEU A 354 8.32 -4.64 -24.49
C LEU A 354 6.82 -4.94 -24.58
N SER A 355 5.97 -4.04 -24.10
CA SER A 355 4.51 -4.19 -24.17
C SER A 355 3.98 -3.67 -25.52
N ARG A 356 4.04 -4.47 -26.58
CA ARG A 356 3.70 -4.02 -27.95
C ARG A 356 2.61 -4.88 -28.62
N PRO A 357 1.74 -4.30 -29.47
CA PRO A 357 0.68 -5.06 -30.12
C PRO A 357 1.19 -6.20 -31.02
N ASP A 358 2.40 -6.06 -31.58
CA ASP A 358 3.01 -7.01 -32.51
C ASP A 358 3.64 -8.23 -31.82
N ASN A 359 3.72 -8.24 -30.49
CA ASN A 359 4.34 -9.33 -29.73
C ASN A 359 3.39 -10.05 -28.77
N GLY A 360 2.09 -10.00 -29.05
CA GLY A 360 1.06 -10.66 -28.26
C GLY A 360 0.50 -9.82 -27.11
N TRP A 361 1.13 -8.69 -26.76
CA TRP A 361 0.55 -7.74 -25.80
C TRP A 361 -0.70 -7.06 -26.38
N PRO A 362 -1.71 -6.66 -25.57
CA PRO A 362 -2.91 -6.06 -26.14
C PRO A 362 -2.65 -4.73 -26.85
N GLY A 363 -3.36 -4.55 -27.97
CA GLY A 363 -3.30 -3.34 -28.77
C GLY A 363 -3.72 -2.10 -27.98
N GLY A 364 -2.98 -0.98 -28.14
CA GLY A 364 -3.31 0.29 -27.48
C GLY A 364 -3.07 0.31 -25.98
N SER A 365 -2.57 -0.80 -25.40
CA SER A 365 -2.28 -0.94 -23.98
C SER A 365 -0.80 -1.02 -23.69
N GLY A 366 0.06 -0.38 -24.46
CA GLY A 366 1.51 -0.62 -24.40
C GLY A 366 2.37 0.63 -24.30
N SER A 367 1.80 1.80 -24.54
CA SER A 367 2.52 3.08 -24.61
C SER A 367 1.57 4.24 -24.28
N GLY A 368 2.08 5.30 -23.65
CA GLY A 368 1.38 6.60 -23.57
C GLY A 368 0.56 6.84 -22.29
N LEU A 369 -0.34 7.82 -22.34
CA LEU A 369 -1.11 8.35 -21.20
C LEU A 369 -2.19 7.38 -20.70
N PRO A 370 -2.46 7.29 -19.39
CA PRO A 370 -3.48 6.41 -18.83
C PRO A 370 -4.88 6.93 -19.10
N TYR A 371 -5.84 6.01 -19.20
CA TYR A 371 -7.24 6.32 -19.47
C TYR A 371 -7.91 7.08 -18.31
N TYR A 372 -8.07 8.40 -18.45
CA TYR A 372 -9.01 9.15 -17.60
C TYR A 372 -9.87 10.21 -18.31
N GLN A 373 -9.42 10.84 -19.42
CA GLN A 373 -10.17 11.97 -20.00
C GLN A 373 -10.28 11.99 -21.54
N SER A 374 -9.63 11.12 -22.30
CA SER A 374 -9.51 11.31 -23.76
C SER A 374 -9.22 10.04 -24.60
N GLY A 375 -9.81 8.88 -24.28
CA GLY A 375 -9.64 7.69 -25.12
C GLY A 375 -8.22 7.07 -25.10
N GLY A 376 -7.49 7.23 -23.99
CA GLY A 376 -6.11 6.76 -23.79
C GLY A 376 -5.92 5.27 -23.44
N ASN A 377 -4.74 4.93 -22.93
CA ASN A 377 -4.28 3.55 -22.69
C ASN A 377 -4.94 2.90 -21.45
N PRO A 378 -5.48 1.66 -21.53
CA PRO A 378 -6.12 0.98 -20.39
C PRO A 378 -5.14 0.46 -19.32
N LEU A 379 -3.83 0.51 -19.56
CA LEU A 379 -2.80 0.13 -18.60
C LEU A 379 -2.90 1.00 -17.35
N ARG A 380 -2.93 0.31 -16.23
CA ARG A 380 -2.78 0.91 -14.91
C ARG A 380 -1.56 0.30 -14.24
N ARG A 381 -1.52 0.30 -12.91
CA ARG A 381 -0.46 -0.34 -12.15
C ARG A 381 -0.12 -1.73 -12.70
N MET A 382 1.17 -1.96 -12.89
CA MET A 382 1.75 -3.23 -13.30
C MET A 382 2.80 -3.64 -12.27
N ASP A 383 2.78 -4.90 -11.88
CA ASP A 383 3.88 -5.50 -11.13
C ASP A 383 4.58 -6.58 -11.97
N LEU A 384 5.87 -6.76 -11.72
CA LEU A 384 6.73 -7.65 -12.50
C LEU A 384 7.39 -8.67 -11.59
N ALA A 385 7.49 -9.90 -12.05
CA ALA A 385 8.31 -10.93 -11.41
C ALA A 385 9.04 -11.76 -12.45
N THR A 386 10.15 -12.38 -12.04
CA THR A 386 10.86 -13.37 -12.85
C THR A 386 10.78 -14.73 -12.19
N ALA A 387 10.85 -15.80 -12.99
CA ALA A 387 11.00 -17.13 -12.45
C ALA A 387 12.44 -17.33 -11.92
N PRO A 388 12.65 -17.72 -10.65
CA PRO A 388 13.99 -17.94 -10.11
C PRO A 388 14.77 -19.03 -10.86
N SER A 389 14.08 -20.02 -11.41
CA SER A 389 14.67 -21.12 -12.19
C SER A 389 15.13 -20.70 -13.59
N ASN A 390 14.53 -19.64 -14.15
CA ASN A 390 14.90 -19.08 -15.44
C ASN A 390 14.52 -17.58 -15.50
N PRO A 391 15.47 -16.67 -15.22
CA PRO A 391 15.19 -15.24 -15.21
C PRO A 391 14.74 -14.64 -16.55
N ALA A 392 14.82 -15.39 -17.67
CA ALA A 392 14.23 -14.98 -18.94
C ALA A 392 12.71 -15.12 -18.96
N VAL A 393 12.12 -15.91 -18.06
CA VAL A 393 10.68 -16.02 -17.90
C VAL A 393 10.21 -14.86 -17.02
N ILE A 394 9.47 -13.93 -17.60
CA ILE A 394 8.96 -12.73 -16.95
C ILE A 394 7.44 -12.80 -16.89
N TYR A 395 6.90 -12.46 -15.74
CA TYR A 395 5.47 -12.30 -15.51
C TYR A 395 5.14 -10.83 -15.29
N ALA A 396 4.05 -10.39 -15.89
CA ALA A 396 3.47 -9.08 -15.67
C ALA A 396 2.04 -9.24 -15.17
N GLN A 397 1.78 -8.73 -13.96
CA GLN A 397 0.46 -8.64 -13.41
C GLN A 397 -0.06 -7.22 -13.65
N VAL A 398 -1.12 -7.10 -14.43
CA VAL A 398 -1.59 -5.83 -14.95
C VAL A 398 -3.01 -5.57 -14.47
N GLN A 399 -3.20 -4.44 -13.81
CA GLN A 399 -4.55 -4.03 -13.41
C GLN A 399 -5.43 -3.87 -14.67
N ASN A 400 -6.58 -4.58 -14.67
CA ASN A 400 -7.57 -4.70 -15.75
C ASN A 400 -7.19 -5.56 -16.97
N LEU A 401 -5.95 -6.07 -17.07
CA LEU A 401 -5.54 -6.98 -18.16
C LEU A 401 -5.12 -8.37 -17.67
N GLY A 402 -5.14 -8.62 -16.36
CA GLY A 402 -4.84 -9.94 -15.79
C GLY A 402 -3.35 -10.25 -15.74
N VAL A 403 -2.98 -11.52 -15.90
CA VAL A 403 -1.59 -11.98 -15.81
C VAL A 403 -1.08 -12.35 -17.19
N TRP A 404 0.13 -11.88 -17.49
CA TRP A 404 0.84 -12.06 -18.74
C TRP A 404 2.17 -12.72 -18.47
N ARG A 405 2.56 -13.64 -19.34
CA ARG A 405 3.82 -14.38 -19.27
C ARG A 405 4.61 -14.16 -20.54
N SER A 406 5.90 -13.97 -20.39
CA SER A 406 6.88 -14.02 -21.46
C SER A 406 7.92 -15.07 -21.12
N ALA A 407 8.28 -15.92 -22.08
CA ALA A 407 9.32 -16.94 -21.91
C ALA A 407 10.72 -16.46 -22.35
N ASP A 408 10.80 -15.27 -22.95
CA ASP A 408 11.93 -14.82 -23.77
C ASP A 408 12.35 -13.37 -23.46
N GLY A 409 12.28 -12.99 -22.18
CA GLY A 409 12.72 -11.69 -21.67
C GLY A 409 11.83 -10.53 -22.12
N GLY A 410 10.54 -10.78 -22.31
CA GLY A 410 9.54 -9.80 -22.76
C GLY A 410 9.48 -9.61 -24.27
N SER A 411 10.13 -10.49 -25.06
CA SER A 411 10.12 -10.38 -26.52
C SER A 411 8.76 -10.76 -27.09
N ASN A 412 8.11 -11.77 -26.53
CA ASN A 412 6.73 -12.19 -26.81
C ASN A 412 5.95 -12.41 -25.51
N TRP A 413 4.65 -12.11 -25.55
CA TRP A 413 3.74 -12.21 -24.41
C TRP A 413 2.54 -13.09 -24.72
N THR A 414 2.16 -13.89 -23.73
CA THR A 414 0.94 -14.69 -23.73
C THR A 414 0.15 -14.37 -22.47
N GLN A 415 -1.14 -14.10 -22.63
CA GLN A 415 -2.04 -13.92 -21.48
C GLN A 415 -2.29 -15.28 -20.82
N THR A 416 -1.99 -15.40 -19.53
CA THR A 416 -2.23 -16.62 -18.75
C THR A 416 -3.51 -16.52 -17.93
N ALA A 417 -3.95 -15.30 -17.60
CA ALA A 417 -5.23 -15.05 -16.94
C ALA A 417 -5.87 -13.76 -17.49
N THR A 418 -7.14 -13.82 -17.90
CA THR A 418 -7.84 -12.75 -18.64
C THR A 418 -8.48 -11.68 -17.77
N GLN A 419 -8.75 -11.99 -16.51
CA GLN A 419 -9.19 -11.04 -15.50
C GLN A 419 -8.60 -11.45 -14.16
N PRO A 420 -8.33 -10.51 -13.24
CA PRO A 420 -8.12 -10.85 -11.84
C PRO A 420 -9.44 -11.26 -11.15
N ASP A 421 -10.42 -11.71 -11.93
CA ASP A 421 -11.79 -12.05 -11.51
C ASP A 421 -11.92 -13.52 -11.09
N ASP A 422 -10.85 -14.30 -11.25
CA ASP A 422 -10.61 -15.47 -10.39
C ASP A 422 -10.40 -15.06 -8.91
N PHE A 423 -10.33 -13.75 -8.61
CA PHE A 423 -10.41 -13.16 -7.28
C PHE A 423 -11.61 -12.20 -7.06
N SER A 424 -12.53 -12.01 -8.04
CA SER A 424 -13.62 -11.01 -7.94
C SER A 424 -14.93 -11.54 -7.37
N THR A 425 -15.18 -12.86 -7.38
CA THR A 425 -16.41 -13.44 -6.81
C THR A 425 -16.46 -13.39 -5.28
N GLY A 426 -15.41 -12.87 -4.61
CA GLY A 426 -15.34 -12.74 -3.16
C GLY A 426 -15.72 -11.37 -2.56
N CYS A 427 -16.01 -10.32 -3.35
CA CYS A 427 -16.17 -8.96 -2.79
C CYS A 427 -17.59 -8.38 -2.92
N VAL A 428 -18.24 -8.31 -1.75
CA VAL A 428 -19.54 -7.68 -1.48
C VAL A 428 -19.47 -6.17 -1.71
N MET A 429 -20.47 -5.61 -2.38
CA MET A 429 -20.75 -4.16 -2.46
C MET A 429 -20.64 -3.48 -1.09
N ASP A 430 -20.11 -2.26 -1.04
CA ASP A 430 -20.24 -1.45 0.17
C ASP A 430 -21.70 -1.03 0.41
N ALA A 431 -21.97 -0.44 1.58
CA ALA A 431 -23.31 0.01 1.96
C ALA A 431 -23.86 1.16 1.08
N PHE A 432 -23.07 1.64 0.11
CA PHE A 432 -23.40 2.74 -0.80
C PHE A 432 -23.62 2.28 -2.24
N GLY A 433 -23.56 0.96 -2.51
CA GLY A 433 -23.77 0.41 -3.85
C GLY A 433 -22.60 0.65 -4.80
N ASN A 434 -21.42 1.03 -4.28
CA ASN A 434 -20.22 1.13 -5.07
C ASN A 434 -19.56 -0.25 -5.14
N GLY A 435 -19.33 -0.75 -6.36
CA GLY A 435 -18.49 -1.91 -6.59
C GLY A 435 -17.08 -1.63 -6.10
N MET A 436 -16.74 -2.11 -4.90
CA MET A 436 -15.38 -2.05 -4.38
C MET A 436 -14.52 -3.08 -5.11
N LEU A 437 -13.91 -2.68 -6.23
CA LEU A 437 -12.83 -3.44 -6.85
C LEU A 437 -11.61 -3.38 -5.92
N PHE A 438 -11.42 -4.39 -5.07
CA PHE A 438 -10.21 -4.53 -4.24
C PHE A 438 -8.94 -4.77 -5.07
N GLN A 439 -9.07 -5.02 -6.39
CA GLN A 439 -7.98 -4.99 -7.36
C GLN A 439 -7.28 -3.62 -7.46
N ASP A 440 -7.86 -2.56 -6.87
CA ASP A 440 -7.29 -1.21 -6.80
C ASP A 440 -6.21 -1.02 -5.72
N TYR A 441 -6.06 -1.97 -4.79
CA TYR A 441 -5.18 -1.83 -3.61
C TYR A 441 -4.17 -2.97 -3.53
N ASN A 442 -3.13 -2.97 -4.36
CA ASN A 442 -1.88 -3.73 -4.12
C ASN A 442 -1.92 -5.17 -4.65
N ALA A 443 -2.20 -5.32 -5.94
CA ALA A 443 -1.82 -6.55 -6.59
C ALA A 443 -0.29 -6.55 -6.78
N GLY A 444 0.33 -7.66 -6.42
CA GLY A 444 1.73 -7.95 -6.70
C GLY A 444 1.87 -9.37 -7.17
N ILE A 445 3.00 -9.71 -7.76
CA ILE A 445 3.25 -11.02 -8.33
C ILE A 445 4.58 -11.58 -7.83
N VAL A 446 4.57 -12.86 -7.50
CA VAL A 446 5.76 -13.65 -7.17
C VAL A 446 5.64 -14.99 -7.88
N VAL A 447 6.77 -15.54 -8.30
CA VAL A 447 6.83 -16.82 -9.03
C VAL A 447 7.41 -17.87 -8.10
N SER A 448 6.87 -19.09 -8.16
CA SER A 448 7.39 -20.19 -7.36
C SER A 448 8.86 -20.46 -7.73
N PRO A 449 9.74 -20.69 -6.73
CA PRO A 449 11.15 -20.98 -7.00
C PRO A 449 11.37 -22.34 -7.65
N THR A 450 10.40 -23.26 -7.50
CA THR A 450 10.51 -24.64 -8.00
C THR A 450 9.66 -24.91 -9.22
N ASP A 451 8.69 -24.04 -9.51
CA ASP A 451 7.78 -24.19 -10.65
C ASP A 451 7.60 -22.83 -11.33
N PRO A 452 8.13 -22.65 -12.55
CA PRO A 452 7.98 -21.40 -13.26
C PRO A 452 6.60 -21.22 -13.87
N ASP A 453 5.72 -22.23 -13.94
CA ASP A 453 4.37 -22.16 -14.52
C ASP A 453 3.27 -22.07 -13.44
#